data_AF-A0A1M5KMB5-F1
#
_entry.id   AF-A0A1M5KMB5-F1
#
_cell.length_a   1.000
_cell.length_b   1.000
_cell.length_c   1.000
_cell.angle_alpha   90.00
_cell.angle_beta   90.00
_cell.angle_gamma   90.00
#
_symmetry.space_group_name_H-M   'P 1'
#
loop_
_entity.id
_entity.type
_entity.pdbx_description
1 polymer ?
#
loop_
_entity_poly.entity_id
_entity_poly.type
_entity_poly.pdbx_seq_one_letter_code
_entity_poly.pdbx_strand_id
1 'polypeptide(L)'
;MIKKLLGLSMLVISILSFSQEKLMPKVDERIEIVSLVFRLAGADEYTQDDNKKYVADINTYFDRHKNSEIVEFIQKNRNKGLGYDAVISMALHLSFENGKFSLIKEKENSLDKRWEQVDIRQFVSLLNRFYKQSGFQKFFKDHSEDYKKAEKEYENSILSDFNQGWFSKFYGKDADEEYKIILGYGNGDTNYGIKTHPEKQNTTVNAVIGVSNFDKEGNARFEKSKYQPLLIHEFNHSFVNYILELNGNRSKLENSAQKLYRLIENELKDQAYGDWETMINESIVRAVVIRYMIDNHYSQKDIETEVSAQEKRKFLWIKELVNLLATYESNRKQYPTLESFYPEIIAFYNEIAPKMQMFIPKVLSVFPEIRDKNDVDSSIKEITINFDQEMTGNGSSFSMGSLGKEHFPLKKFDGYINENKGIKLQVEMKPNTEYEFVINGDKFISKDGYPLQKTIIKFKTK
;
A
#
# COMPACT_ATOMS: atom_id res chain seq x y z
N MET A 1 50.48 -63.55 -7.75
CA MET A 1 50.35 -62.22 -8.39
C MET A 1 48.91 -61.75 -8.25
N ILE A 2 48.67 -60.84 -7.32
CA ILE A 2 47.33 -60.33 -6.95
C ILE A 2 46.95 -59.23 -7.94
N LYS A 3 45.90 -59.45 -8.74
CA LYS A 3 45.25 -58.39 -9.54
C LYS A 3 44.31 -57.61 -8.63
N LYS A 4 44.66 -56.36 -8.33
CA LYS A 4 43.77 -55.38 -7.68
C LYS A 4 42.66 -55.00 -8.67
N LEU A 5 41.42 -55.30 -8.31
CA LEU A 5 40.23 -54.73 -8.93
C LEU A 5 40.00 -53.36 -8.27
N LEU A 6 40.20 -52.25 -9.00
CA LEU A 6 39.74 -50.94 -8.58
C LEU A 6 38.25 -50.84 -8.90
N GLY A 7 37.40 -50.95 -7.88
CA GLY A 7 35.99 -50.60 -7.97
C GLY A 7 35.82 -49.09 -7.95
N LEU A 8 35.37 -48.52 -9.06
CA LEU A 8 34.99 -47.11 -9.16
C LEU A 8 33.61 -46.95 -8.50
N SER A 9 33.58 -46.46 -7.26
CA SER A 9 32.33 -46.06 -6.60
C SER A 9 31.86 -44.73 -7.18
N MET A 10 30.90 -44.76 -8.12
CA MET A 10 30.17 -43.55 -8.51
C MET A 10 29.22 -43.18 -7.38
N LEU A 11 29.62 -42.19 -6.57
CA LEU A 11 28.72 -41.49 -5.68
C LEU A 11 27.76 -40.66 -6.55
N VAL A 12 26.57 -41.18 -6.84
CA VAL A 12 25.49 -40.40 -7.44
C VAL A 12 25.00 -39.43 -6.36
N ILE A 13 25.57 -38.23 -6.35
CA ILE A 13 24.99 -37.09 -5.62
C ILE A 13 23.73 -36.73 -6.40
N SER A 14 22.59 -37.26 -5.97
CA SER A 14 21.30 -36.77 -6.41
C SER A 14 21.18 -35.31 -5.96
N ILE A 15 21.50 -34.40 -6.88
CA ILE A 15 21.10 -33.00 -6.78
C ILE A 15 19.57 -33.05 -6.79
N LEU A 16 18.98 -32.95 -5.60
CA LEU A 16 17.56 -32.63 -5.45
C LEU A 16 17.43 -31.20 -5.97
N SER A 17 17.23 -31.06 -7.29
CA SER A 17 16.70 -29.84 -7.86
C SER A 17 15.31 -29.67 -7.25
N PHE A 18 15.20 -28.84 -6.22
CA PHE A 18 13.91 -28.33 -5.77
C PHE A 18 13.31 -27.58 -6.97
N SER A 19 12.43 -28.26 -7.71
CA SER A 19 11.60 -27.60 -8.69
C SER A 19 10.71 -26.63 -7.92
N GLN A 20 10.88 -25.34 -8.17
CA GLN A 20 9.96 -24.33 -7.65
C GLN A 20 8.55 -24.72 -8.13
N GLU A 21 7.59 -24.89 -7.20
CA GLU A 21 6.21 -25.20 -7.59
C GLU A 21 5.68 -24.06 -8.46
N LYS A 22 5.06 -24.44 -9.59
CA LYS A 22 4.48 -23.47 -10.51
C LYS A 22 3.37 -22.71 -9.78
N LEU A 23 3.50 -21.38 -9.73
CA LEU A 23 2.44 -20.50 -9.21
C LEU A 23 1.15 -20.70 -9.99
N MET A 24 0.07 -20.96 -9.27
CA MET A 24 -1.27 -21.09 -9.84
C MET A 24 -2.21 -20.13 -9.13
N PRO A 25 -2.75 -19.11 -9.83
CA PRO A 25 -3.76 -18.23 -9.26
C PRO A 25 -5.04 -19.03 -9.02
N LYS A 26 -5.73 -18.74 -7.90
CA LYS A 26 -7.01 -19.38 -7.57
C LYS A 26 -7.99 -18.40 -6.95
N VAL A 27 -9.27 -18.58 -7.20
CA VAL A 27 -10.31 -17.97 -6.36
C VAL A 27 -10.53 -18.85 -5.13
N ASP A 28 -10.41 -18.27 -3.93
CA ASP A 28 -10.51 -18.99 -2.66
C ASP A 28 -11.88 -18.77 -2.00
N GLU A 29 -12.56 -19.85 -1.65
CA GLU A 29 -13.90 -19.82 -1.03
C GLU A 29 -13.91 -19.06 0.31
N ARG A 30 -12.80 -19.12 1.08
CA ARG A 30 -12.66 -18.41 2.35
C ARG A 30 -12.58 -16.90 2.14
N ILE A 31 -11.88 -16.47 1.09
CA ILE A 31 -11.76 -15.06 0.73
C ILE A 31 -13.12 -14.54 0.26
N GLU A 32 -13.76 -15.24 -0.67
CA GLU A 32 -15.05 -14.79 -1.22
C GLU A 32 -16.14 -14.69 -0.16
N ILE A 33 -16.27 -15.67 0.75
CA ILE A 33 -17.31 -15.60 1.79
C ILE A 33 -17.05 -14.50 2.81
N VAL A 34 -15.79 -14.33 3.24
CA VAL A 34 -15.45 -13.32 4.24
C VAL A 34 -15.63 -11.93 3.63
N SER A 35 -15.11 -11.69 2.42
CA SER A 35 -15.37 -10.44 1.70
C SER A 35 -16.86 -10.17 1.49
N LEU A 36 -17.66 -11.20 1.16
CA LEU A 36 -19.11 -11.07 0.98
C LEU A 36 -19.80 -10.57 2.26
N VAL A 37 -19.52 -11.15 3.44
CA VAL A 37 -20.19 -10.72 4.66
C VAL A 37 -19.78 -9.30 5.08
N PHE A 38 -18.56 -8.87 4.75
CA PHE A 38 -18.12 -7.49 4.92
C PHE A 38 -18.78 -6.53 3.92
N ARG A 39 -18.95 -6.95 2.67
CA ARG A 39 -19.73 -6.22 1.66
C ARG A 39 -21.16 -6.00 2.14
N LEU A 40 -21.83 -7.04 2.64
CA LEU A 40 -23.20 -6.93 3.17
C LEU A 40 -23.28 -6.00 4.40
N ALA A 41 -22.19 -5.89 5.16
CA ALA A 41 -22.05 -4.97 6.28
C ALA A 41 -21.72 -3.52 5.87
N GLY A 42 -21.63 -3.21 4.57
CA GLY A 42 -21.32 -1.88 4.05
C GLY A 42 -19.85 -1.50 4.20
N ALA A 43 -18.93 -2.47 4.11
CA ALA A 43 -17.51 -2.19 4.05
C ALA A 43 -17.13 -1.63 2.69
N ASP A 44 -16.98 -0.31 2.59
CA ASP A 44 -16.70 0.44 1.36
C ASP A 44 -15.60 -0.22 0.52
N GLU A 45 -14.52 -0.66 1.17
CA GLU A 45 -13.38 -1.34 0.56
C GLU A 45 -13.72 -2.68 -0.15
N TYR A 46 -14.90 -3.27 0.12
CA TYR A 46 -15.42 -4.51 -0.48
C TYR A 46 -16.72 -4.32 -1.28
N THR A 47 -17.17 -3.08 -1.51
CA THR A 47 -18.47 -2.79 -2.14
C THR A 47 -18.40 -2.38 -3.61
N GLN A 48 -17.20 -2.26 -4.18
CA GLN A 48 -16.98 -1.83 -5.57
C GLN A 48 -17.79 -2.68 -6.58
N ASP A 49 -18.40 -2.02 -7.57
CA ASP A 49 -19.35 -2.61 -8.52
C ASP A 49 -18.75 -2.94 -9.89
N ASP A 50 -17.43 -3.11 -9.97
CA ASP A 50 -16.69 -3.34 -11.22
C ASP A 50 -17.23 -4.52 -12.03
N ASN A 51 -17.49 -5.66 -11.36
CA ASN A 51 -18.15 -6.81 -11.96
C ASN A 51 -19.67 -6.71 -11.82
N LYS A 52 -20.31 -5.91 -12.66
CA LYS A 52 -21.76 -5.64 -12.59
C LYS A 52 -22.62 -6.90 -12.56
N LYS A 53 -22.25 -7.94 -13.32
CA LYS A 53 -22.99 -9.20 -13.39
C LYS A 53 -22.86 -9.98 -12.07
N TYR A 54 -21.64 -10.19 -11.62
CA TYR A 54 -21.38 -10.90 -10.36
C TYR A 54 -22.00 -10.17 -9.16
N VAL A 55 -21.94 -8.84 -9.14
CA VAL A 55 -22.55 -8.03 -8.08
C VAL A 55 -24.08 -8.10 -8.12
N ALA A 56 -24.69 -8.15 -9.31
CA ALA A 56 -26.13 -8.39 -9.43
C ALA A 56 -26.52 -9.78 -8.91
N ASP A 57 -25.70 -10.80 -9.17
CA ASP A 57 -25.92 -12.15 -8.64
C ASP A 57 -25.74 -12.18 -7.12
N ILE A 58 -24.72 -11.49 -6.57
CA ILE A 58 -24.56 -11.31 -5.13
C ILE A 58 -25.82 -10.70 -4.51
N ASN A 59 -26.31 -9.59 -5.07
CA ASN A 59 -27.50 -8.91 -4.54
C ASN A 59 -28.73 -9.83 -4.58
N THR A 60 -28.91 -10.57 -5.68
CA THR A 60 -30.01 -11.52 -5.85
C THR A 60 -29.97 -12.63 -4.81
N TYR A 61 -28.79 -13.18 -4.51
CA TYR A 61 -28.65 -14.27 -3.55
C TYR A 61 -28.70 -13.80 -2.10
N PHE A 62 -28.08 -12.67 -1.79
CA PHE A 62 -27.65 -12.32 -0.44
C PHE A 62 -28.30 -11.06 0.15
N ASP A 63 -29.05 -10.26 -0.60
CA ASP A 63 -29.71 -9.06 -0.06
C ASP A 63 -30.68 -9.39 1.08
N ARG A 64 -31.37 -10.53 1.00
CA ARG A 64 -32.23 -11.05 2.07
C ARG A 64 -31.49 -11.37 3.37
N HIS A 65 -30.16 -11.43 3.35
CA HIS A 65 -29.32 -11.71 4.52
C HIS A 65 -28.58 -10.48 5.06
N LYS A 66 -28.89 -9.27 4.58
CA LYS A 66 -28.30 -8.00 5.08
C LYS A 66 -28.55 -7.75 6.56
N ASN A 67 -29.60 -8.33 7.14
CA ASN A 67 -29.92 -8.25 8.58
C ASN A 67 -29.57 -9.54 9.34
N SER A 68 -28.60 -10.33 8.84
CA SER A 68 -28.15 -11.53 9.54
C SER A 68 -27.23 -11.17 10.72
N GLU A 69 -27.20 -12.03 11.73
CA GLU A 69 -26.40 -11.81 12.95
C GLU A 69 -24.90 -11.57 12.66
N ILE A 70 -24.34 -12.17 11.61
CA ILE A 70 -22.95 -11.90 11.22
C ILE A 70 -22.75 -10.47 10.71
N VAL A 71 -23.72 -9.94 9.95
CA VAL A 71 -23.66 -8.58 9.42
C VAL A 71 -23.74 -7.58 10.56
N GLU A 72 -24.68 -7.76 11.50
CA GLU A 72 -24.79 -6.93 12.71
C GLU A 72 -23.52 -7.02 13.57
N PHE A 73 -22.96 -8.23 13.72
CA PHE A 73 -21.70 -8.45 14.44
C PHE A 73 -20.55 -7.68 13.79
N ILE A 74 -20.43 -7.71 12.46
CA ILE A 74 -19.41 -6.98 11.72
C ILE A 74 -19.60 -5.48 11.93
N GLN A 75 -20.79 -4.94 11.66
CA GLN A 75 -21.11 -3.52 11.80
C GLN A 75 -20.74 -2.98 13.20
N LYS A 76 -21.03 -3.75 14.25
CA LYS A 76 -20.67 -3.38 15.63
C LYS A 76 -19.16 -3.34 15.88
N ASN A 77 -18.39 -4.23 15.24
CA ASN A 77 -16.95 -4.34 15.45
C ASN A 77 -16.12 -3.50 14.46
N ARG A 78 -16.70 -2.98 13.37
CA ARG A 78 -16.00 -2.09 12.42
C ARG A 78 -15.45 -0.82 13.07
N ASN A 79 -16.16 -0.26 14.05
CA ASN A 79 -15.70 0.91 14.80
C ASN A 79 -14.37 0.67 15.57
N LYS A 80 -13.94 -0.58 15.70
CA LYS A 80 -12.63 -0.96 16.27
C LYS A 80 -11.51 -1.02 15.22
N GLY A 81 -11.75 -0.48 14.02
CA GLY A 81 -10.79 -0.46 12.91
C GLY A 81 -10.79 -1.72 12.05
N LEU A 82 -11.80 -2.58 12.18
CA LEU A 82 -11.87 -3.85 11.47
C LEU A 82 -12.35 -3.62 10.02
N GLY A 83 -11.40 -3.63 9.10
CA GLY A 83 -11.56 -3.40 7.66
C GLY A 83 -10.24 -3.67 6.93
N TYR A 84 -10.24 -3.49 5.60
CA TYR A 84 -9.07 -3.72 4.75
C TYR A 84 -8.38 -5.08 5.02
N ASP A 85 -7.05 -5.10 5.10
CA ASP A 85 -6.21 -6.27 5.28
C ASP A 85 -6.54 -7.12 6.52
N ALA A 86 -7.15 -6.56 7.58
CA ALA A 86 -7.63 -7.38 8.71
C ALA A 86 -8.69 -8.40 8.28
N VAL A 87 -9.56 -8.05 7.32
CA VAL A 87 -10.62 -8.93 6.84
C VAL A 87 -10.02 -10.11 6.08
N ILE A 88 -9.07 -9.84 5.20
CA ILE A 88 -8.34 -10.86 4.43
C ILE A 88 -7.43 -11.69 5.34
N SER A 89 -6.83 -11.08 6.36
CA SER A 89 -6.07 -11.80 7.39
C SER A 89 -6.95 -12.86 8.03
N MET A 90 -8.16 -12.53 8.50
CA MET A 90 -9.08 -13.54 9.06
C MET A 90 -9.40 -14.65 8.06
N ALA A 91 -9.72 -14.32 6.82
CA ALA A 91 -10.03 -15.32 5.79
C ALA A 91 -8.90 -16.33 5.58
N LEU A 92 -7.65 -15.86 5.54
CA LEU A 92 -6.47 -16.73 5.38
C LEU A 92 -6.18 -17.59 6.61
N HIS A 93 -6.56 -17.11 7.80
CA HIS A 93 -6.44 -17.85 9.07
C HIS A 93 -7.60 -18.85 9.31
N LEU A 94 -8.52 -19.01 8.35
CA LEU A 94 -9.54 -20.06 8.38
C LEU A 94 -9.08 -21.29 7.57
N SER A 95 -9.33 -22.49 8.09
CA SER A 95 -9.47 -23.70 7.28
C SER A 95 -10.94 -23.92 6.92
N PHE A 96 -11.18 -24.64 5.83
CA PHE A 96 -12.51 -25.07 5.44
C PHE A 96 -12.49 -26.58 5.18
N GLU A 97 -13.10 -27.34 6.08
CA GLU A 97 -13.13 -28.81 6.01
C GLU A 97 -14.56 -29.28 6.28
N ASN A 98 -15.05 -30.22 5.45
CA ASN A 98 -16.37 -30.84 5.62
C ASN A 98 -17.53 -29.83 5.78
N GLY A 99 -17.50 -28.72 5.01
CA GLY A 99 -18.56 -27.71 5.05
C GLY A 99 -18.52 -26.80 6.28
N LYS A 100 -17.38 -26.70 6.97
CA LYS A 100 -17.22 -25.92 8.20
C LYS A 100 -15.90 -25.16 8.22
N PHE A 101 -15.98 -23.87 8.58
CA PHE A 101 -14.83 -23.03 8.87
C PHE A 101 -14.33 -23.23 10.31
N SER A 102 -13.01 -23.27 10.48
CA SER A 102 -12.33 -23.24 11.77
C SER A 102 -11.04 -22.45 11.65
N LEU A 103 -10.50 -21.94 12.77
CA LEU A 103 -9.16 -21.33 12.73
C LEU A 103 -8.10 -22.40 12.45
N ILE A 104 -7.10 -22.04 11.64
CA ILE A 104 -5.89 -22.84 11.50
C ILE A 104 -5.11 -22.83 12.83
N LYS A 105 -4.33 -23.89 13.06
CA LYS A 105 -3.31 -23.88 14.11
C LYS A 105 -2.04 -23.29 13.54
N GLU A 106 -1.43 -22.39 14.28
CA GLU A 106 -0.20 -21.71 13.86
C GLU A 106 0.95 -21.98 14.82
N LYS A 107 2.18 -21.89 14.30
CA LYS A 107 3.43 -21.91 15.07
C LYS A 107 3.53 -20.65 15.93
N GLU A 108 3.17 -19.52 15.35
CA GLU A 108 3.15 -18.19 15.94
C GLU A 108 1.87 -17.50 15.46
N ASN A 109 1.19 -16.74 16.32
CA ASN A 109 -0.04 -16.06 15.94
C ASN A 109 0.27 -14.92 14.95
N SER A 110 -0.13 -15.09 13.68
CA SER A 110 0.01 -14.05 12.64
C SER A 110 -1.30 -13.36 12.28
N LEU A 111 -2.39 -13.66 12.99
CA LEU A 111 -3.66 -12.98 12.79
C LEU A 111 -3.52 -11.49 13.11
N ASP A 112 -4.10 -10.63 12.26
CA ASP A 112 -4.03 -9.19 12.43
C ASP A 112 -4.51 -8.75 13.84
N LYS A 113 -3.71 -7.91 14.50
CA LYS A 113 -3.94 -7.43 15.88
C LYS A 113 -5.30 -6.78 16.10
N ARG A 114 -5.95 -6.23 15.06
CA ARG A 114 -7.30 -5.66 15.17
C ARG A 114 -8.35 -6.70 15.58
N TRP A 115 -8.06 -8.00 15.40
CA TRP A 115 -8.92 -9.08 15.88
C TRP A 115 -8.78 -9.41 17.37
N GLU A 116 -7.74 -8.91 18.07
CA GLU A 116 -7.53 -9.18 19.50
C GLU A 116 -8.70 -8.69 20.37
N GLN A 117 -9.37 -7.61 19.96
CA GLN A 117 -10.50 -7.02 20.68
C GLN A 117 -11.87 -7.49 20.18
N VAL A 118 -11.90 -8.53 19.34
CA VAL A 118 -13.10 -9.06 18.70
C VAL A 118 -13.30 -10.51 19.10
N ASP A 119 -14.54 -10.92 19.35
CA ASP A 119 -14.83 -12.32 19.66
C ASP A 119 -14.73 -13.17 18.38
N ILE A 120 -13.53 -13.69 18.10
CA ILE A 120 -13.24 -14.51 16.94
C ILE A 120 -14.08 -15.80 16.95
N ARG A 121 -14.34 -16.39 18.12
CA ARG A 121 -15.15 -17.62 18.21
C ARG A 121 -16.60 -17.34 17.81
N GLN A 122 -17.14 -16.19 18.24
CA GLN A 122 -18.45 -15.74 17.80
C GLN A 122 -18.45 -15.48 16.29
N PHE A 123 -17.47 -14.76 15.75
CA PHE A 123 -17.36 -14.52 14.30
C PHE A 123 -17.39 -15.82 13.49
N VAL A 124 -16.53 -16.80 13.82
CA VAL A 124 -16.46 -18.08 13.10
C VAL A 124 -17.74 -18.89 13.25
N SER A 125 -18.40 -18.84 14.41
CA SER A 125 -19.70 -19.50 14.62
C SER A 125 -20.80 -18.88 13.74
N LEU A 126 -20.86 -17.55 13.69
CA LEU A 126 -21.80 -16.80 12.86
C LEU A 126 -21.52 -17.00 11.36
N LEU A 127 -20.25 -17.08 10.95
CA LEU A 127 -19.85 -17.32 9.56
C LEU A 127 -20.31 -18.70 9.09
N ASN A 128 -20.11 -19.73 9.92
CA ASN A 128 -20.60 -21.07 9.65
C ASN A 128 -22.13 -21.14 9.56
N ARG A 129 -22.85 -20.40 10.40
CA ARG A 129 -24.32 -20.29 10.35
C ARG A 129 -24.76 -19.63 9.05
N PHE A 130 -24.15 -18.50 8.70
CA PHE A 130 -24.41 -17.78 7.46
C PHE A 130 -24.14 -18.65 6.23
N TYR A 131 -23.00 -19.36 6.17
CA TYR A 131 -22.65 -20.25 5.06
C TYR A 131 -23.75 -21.29 4.77
N LYS A 132 -24.27 -21.93 5.83
CA LYS A 132 -25.34 -22.93 5.72
C LYS A 132 -26.68 -22.34 5.33
N GLN A 133 -27.05 -21.18 5.88
CA GLN A 133 -28.37 -20.57 5.69
C GLN A 133 -28.51 -19.79 4.38
N SER A 134 -27.39 -19.24 3.88
CA SER A 134 -27.40 -18.38 2.69
C SER A 134 -27.33 -19.14 1.37
N GLY A 135 -26.94 -20.42 1.41
CA GLY A 135 -26.68 -21.20 0.20
C GLY A 135 -25.39 -20.79 -0.51
N PHE A 136 -24.43 -20.17 0.20
CA PHE A 136 -23.19 -19.67 -0.38
C PHE A 136 -22.40 -20.74 -1.16
N GLN A 137 -22.36 -21.98 -0.67
CA GLN A 137 -21.70 -23.07 -1.39
C GLN A 137 -22.22 -23.24 -2.83
N LYS A 138 -23.55 -23.14 -3.01
CA LYS A 138 -24.17 -23.22 -4.33
C LYS A 138 -23.78 -22.02 -5.16
N PHE A 139 -23.86 -20.82 -4.60
CA PHE A 139 -23.44 -19.58 -5.28
C PHE A 139 -21.99 -19.67 -5.78
N PHE A 140 -21.05 -20.09 -4.93
CA PHE A 140 -19.63 -20.24 -5.29
C PHE A 140 -19.43 -21.29 -6.38
N LYS A 141 -20.16 -22.42 -6.30
CA LYS A 141 -20.06 -23.49 -7.29
C LYS A 141 -20.64 -23.09 -8.66
N ASP A 142 -21.74 -22.34 -8.66
CA ASP A 142 -22.38 -21.84 -9.88
C ASP A 142 -21.46 -20.87 -10.66
N HIS A 143 -20.55 -20.16 -9.97
CA HIS A 143 -19.58 -19.24 -10.58
C HIS A 143 -18.21 -19.87 -10.88
N SER A 144 -18.05 -21.18 -10.66
CA SER A 144 -16.75 -21.86 -10.81
C SER A 144 -16.16 -21.79 -12.22
N GLU A 145 -16.99 -21.67 -13.26
CA GLU A 145 -16.49 -21.46 -14.63
C GLU A 145 -15.90 -20.06 -14.81
N ASP A 146 -16.53 -19.03 -14.25
CA ASP A 146 -16.05 -17.65 -14.37
C ASP A 146 -14.77 -17.43 -13.55
N TYR A 147 -14.65 -18.08 -12.39
CA TYR A 147 -13.41 -18.13 -11.61
C TYR A 147 -12.28 -18.76 -12.41
N LYS A 148 -12.49 -19.94 -13.03
CA LYS A 148 -11.47 -20.62 -13.86
C LYS A 148 -11.03 -19.78 -15.05
N LYS A 149 -11.95 -19.03 -15.68
CA LYS A 149 -11.58 -18.09 -16.77
C LYS A 149 -10.65 -17.00 -16.26
N ALA A 150 -10.95 -16.40 -15.10
CA ALA A 150 -10.11 -15.37 -14.50
C ALA A 150 -8.74 -15.94 -14.07
N GLU A 151 -8.70 -17.12 -13.45
CA GLU A 151 -7.46 -17.82 -13.11
C GLU A 151 -6.58 -18.04 -14.36
N LYS A 152 -7.19 -18.52 -15.45
CA LYS A 152 -6.48 -18.77 -16.71
C LYS A 152 -5.98 -17.49 -17.37
N GLU A 153 -6.80 -16.44 -17.39
CA GLU A 153 -6.39 -15.14 -17.93
C GLU A 153 -5.21 -14.56 -17.13
N TYR A 154 -5.26 -14.65 -15.80
CA TYR A 154 -4.18 -14.17 -14.93
C TYR A 154 -2.89 -14.96 -15.15
N GLU A 155 -3.00 -16.30 -15.23
CA GLU A 155 -1.86 -17.17 -15.55
C GLU A 155 -1.20 -16.77 -16.88
N ASN A 156 -2.00 -16.55 -17.93
CA ASN A 156 -1.49 -16.22 -19.26
C ASN A 156 -0.92 -14.80 -19.33
N SER A 157 -1.60 -13.83 -18.72
CA SER A 157 -1.29 -12.39 -18.90
C SER A 157 -0.21 -11.89 -17.95
N ILE A 158 -0.17 -12.44 -16.72
CA ILE A 158 0.67 -11.93 -15.63
C ILE A 158 1.81 -12.89 -15.28
N LEU A 159 1.56 -14.20 -15.34
CA LEU A 159 2.54 -15.20 -14.91
C LEU A 159 3.40 -15.79 -16.03
N SER A 160 3.07 -15.51 -17.29
CA SER A 160 3.76 -16.12 -18.45
C SER A 160 5.26 -15.84 -18.49
N ASP A 161 5.71 -14.71 -17.98
CA ASP A 161 7.13 -14.33 -17.85
C ASP A 161 7.50 -13.85 -16.44
N PHE A 162 6.70 -14.24 -15.44
CA PHE A 162 6.99 -13.90 -14.05
C PHE A 162 8.20 -14.71 -13.54
N ASN A 163 9.24 -14.01 -13.12
CA ASN A 163 10.49 -14.59 -12.62
C ASN A 163 10.41 -14.81 -11.11
N GLN A 164 9.74 -15.88 -10.70
CA GLN A 164 9.63 -16.25 -9.29
C GLN A 164 11.01 -16.57 -8.67
N GLY A 165 11.96 -17.10 -9.45
CA GLY A 165 13.32 -17.40 -8.99
C GLY A 165 14.13 -16.15 -8.64
N TRP A 166 13.72 -14.96 -9.10
CA TRP A 166 14.38 -13.71 -8.79
C TRP A 166 14.35 -13.39 -7.29
N PHE A 167 13.24 -13.68 -6.59
CA PHE A 167 13.07 -13.32 -5.18
C PHE A 167 14.13 -13.96 -4.29
N SER A 168 14.28 -15.28 -4.35
CA SER A 168 15.30 -15.99 -3.55
C SER A 168 16.71 -15.49 -3.88
N LYS A 169 16.99 -15.22 -5.16
CA LYS A 169 18.27 -14.69 -5.61
C LYS A 169 18.51 -13.27 -5.07
N PHE A 170 17.53 -12.38 -5.18
CA PHE A 170 17.60 -11.01 -4.71
C PHE A 170 17.76 -10.96 -3.20
N TYR A 171 16.87 -11.59 -2.43
CA TYR A 171 16.89 -11.53 -0.97
C TYR A 171 17.99 -12.39 -0.31
N GLY A 172 18.59 -13.33 -1.04
CA GLY A 172 19.65 -14.20 -0.54
C GLY A 172 19.19 -15.27 0.45
N LYS A 173 17.90 -15.63 0.38
CA LYS A 173 17.30 -16.68 1.19
C LYS A 173 16.58 -17.67 0.30
N ASP A 174 16.79 -18.95 0.55
CA ASP A 174 15.97 -19.99 -0.07
C ASP A 174 14.53 -19.84 0.43
N ALA A 175 13.58 -20.06 -0.48
CA ALA A 175 12.18 -19.98 -0.13
C ALA A 175 11.73 -21.26 0.58
N ASP A 176 11.89 -21.32 1.90
CA ASP A 176 11.14 -22.26 2.76
C ASP A 176 9.64 -21.92 2.80
N GLU A 177 9.21 -20.90 2.06
CA GLU A 177 7.85 -20.38 2.02
C GLU A 177 7.09 -20.89 0.78
N GLU A 178 5.82 -21.23 0.97
CA GLU A 178 4.88 -21.54 -0.09
C GLU A 178 4.23 -20.25 -0.59
N TYR A 179 4.24 -19.99 -1.90
CA TYR A 179 3.60 -18.79 -2.47
C TYR A 179 2.21 -19.13 -3.02
N LYS A 180 1.22 -18.34 -2.63
CA LYS A 180 -0.15 -18.44 -3.14
C LYS A 180 -0.59 -17.13 -3.76
N ILE A 181 -1.20 -17.23 -4.94
CA ILE A 181 -1.87 -16.12 -5.59
C ILE A 181 -3.36 -16.39 -5.50
N ILE A 182 -4.08 -15.50 -4.83
CA ILE A 182 -5.52 -15.62 -4.64
C ILE A 182 -6.21 -14.47 -5.33
N LEU A 183 -7.14 -14.76 -6.23
CA LEU A 183 -7.94 -13.77 -6.91
C LEU A 183 -9.16 -13.46 -6.03
N GLY A 184 -9.20 -12.26 -5.45
CA GLY A 184 -10.37 -11.72 -4.75
C GLY A 184 -11.40 -11.26 -5.77
N TYR A 185 -12.17 -12.21 -6.30
CA TYR A 185 -13.07 -11.99 -7.44
C TYR A 185 -14.17 -10.97 -7.12
N GLY A 186 -14.59 -10.89 -5.85
CA GLY A 186 -15.53 -9.88 -5.34
C GLY A 186 -14.91 -8.66 -4.65
N ASN A 187 -13.57 -8.53 -4.60
CA ASN A 187 -12.87 -7.55 -3.74
C ASN A 187 -12.63 -6.16 -4.38
N GLY A 188 -13.01 -5.96 -5.64
CA GLY A 188 -12.70 -4.72 -6.35
C GLY A 188 -11.19 -4.56 -6.58
N ASP A 189 -10.68 -3.33 -6.50
CA ASP A 189 -9.27 -3.02 -6.78
C ASP A 189 -8.30 -3.16 -5.60
N THR A 190 -8.76 -3.69 -4.46
CA THR A 190 -7.96 -3.84 -3.24
C THR A 190 -7.08 -5.09 -3.25
N ASN A 191 -5.84 -4.97 -2.76
CA ASN A 191 -4.83 -6.02 -2.82
C ASN A 191 -4.09 -6.13 -1.49
N TYR A 192 -3.66 -7.33 -1.14
CA TYR A 192 -3.11 -7.62 0.18
C TYR A 192 -2.03 -8.71 0.15
N GLY A 193 -0.88 -8.43 0.74
CA GLY A 193 0.20 -9.38 1.00
C GLY A 193 0.20 -9.83 2.46
N ILE A 194 -0.11 -11.10 2.72
CA ILE A 194 -0.25 -11.64 4.09
C ILE A 194 0.49 -12.96 4.25
N LYS A 195 1.30 -13.07 5.32
CA LYS A 195 1.90 -14.32 5.75
C LYS A 195 1.00 -15.07 6.74
N THR A 196 1.00 -16.40 6.63
CA THR A 196 0.43 -17.30 7.63
C THR A 196 1.47 -18.33 8.04
N HIS A 197 1.43 -18.81 9.29
CA HIS A 197 2.40 -19.77 9.83
C HIS A 197 1.75 -21.08 10.28
N PRO A 198 1.13 -21.88 9.40
CA PRO A 198 0.46 -23.11 9.81
C PRO A 198 1.42 -24.08 10.53
N GLU A 199 0.95 -24.70 11.61
CA GLU A 199 1.75 -25.61 12.46
C GLU A 199 2.39 -26.76 11.67
N LYS A 200 1.65 -27.31 10.69
CA LYS A 200 2.01 -28.52 9.94
C LYS A 200 2.43 -28.26 8.49
N GLN A 201 2.57 -27.00 8.08
CA GLN A 201 2.95 -26.62 6.72
C GLN A 201 4.11 -25.63 6.77
N ASN A 202 4.67 -25.34 5.60
CA ASN A 202 5.59 -24.23 5.43
C ASN A 202 4.86 -22.90 5.65
N THR A 203 5.61 -21.86 6.01
CA THR A 203 5.07 -20.48 6.02
C THR A 203 4.48 -20.21 4.63
N THR A 204 3.28 -19.66 4.56
CA THR A 204 2.64 -19.32 3.29
C THR A 204 2.67 -17.82 3.07
N VAL A 205 3.17 -17.38 1.93
CA VAL A 205 3.09 -16.00 1.43
C VAL A 205 1.90 -15.91 0.49
N ASN A 206 0.88 -15.18 0.90
CA ASN A 206 -0.34 -15.01 0.12
C ASN A 206 -0.37 -13.61 -0.50
N ALA A 207 -0.47 -13.55 -1.83
CA ALA A 207 -0.85 -12.34 -2.55
C ALA A 207 -2.34 -12.45 -2.92
N VAL A 208 -3.18 -11.68 -2.26
CA VAL A 208 -4.60 -11.55 -2.59
C VAL A 208 -4.78 -10.38 -3.53
N ILE A 209 -5.10 -10.67 -4.78
CA ILE A 209 -5.21 -9.71 -5.87
C ILE A 209 -6.67 -9.44 -6.17
N GLY A 210 -7.09 -8.18 -5.99
CA GLY A 210 -8.41 -7.70 -6.33
C GLY A 210 -8.66 -7.73 -7.84
N VAL A 211 -9.86 -8.15 -8.22
CA VAL A 211 -10.29 -8.18 -9.63
C VAL A 211 -11.29 -7.05 -9.86
N SER A 212 -10.83 -6.01 -10.57
CA SER A 212 -11.59 -4.76 -10.77
C SER A 212 -11.79 -4.36 -12.23
N ASN A 213 -11.30 -5.18 -13.17
CA ASN A 213 -11.37 -4.86 -14.60
C ASN A 213 -12.02 -6.03 -15.35
N PHE A 214 -13.13 -5.74 -16.00
CA PHE A 214 -13.97 -6.71 -16.69
C PHE A 214 -14.34 -6.19 -18.07
N ASP A 215 -14.38 -7.08 -19.06
CA ASP A 215 -14.92 -6.75 -20.38
C ASP A 215 -16.46 -6.67 -20.37
N LYS A 216 -17.06 -6.35 -21.51
CA LYS A 216 -18.50 -6.17 -21.65
C LYS A 216 -19.28 -7.46 -21.40
N GLU A 217 -18.63 -8.61 -21.58
CA GLU A 217 -19.16 -9.94 -21.38
C GLU A 217 -19.00 -10.42 -19.92
N GLY A 218 -18.33 -9.63 -19.07
CA GLY A 218 -18.11 -9.93 -17.64
C GLY A 218 -16.89 -10.81 -17.37
N ASN A 219 -15.97 -10.97 -18.33
CA ASN A 219 -14.73 -11.70 -18.11
C ASN A 219 -13.65 -10.77 -17.53
N ALA A 220 -12.92 -11.25 -16.53
CA ALA A 220 -11.81 -10.52 -15.92
C ALA A 220 -10.70 -10.24 -16.94
N ARG A 221 -10.09 -9.06 -16.86
CA ARG A 221 -8.98 -8.62 -17.72
C ARG A 221 -7.85 -8.05 -16.88
N PHE A 222 -6.64 -8.56 -17.10
CA PHE A 222 -5.46 -8.17 -16.34
C PHE A 222 -4.44 -7.48 -17.23
N GLU A 223 -4.33 -6.16 -17.08
CA GLU A 223 -3.28 -5.40 -17.78
C GLU A 223 -1.93 -5.64 -17.11
N LYS A 224 -0.99 -6.23 -17.86
CA LYS A 224 0.32 -6.62 -17.34
C LYS A 224 1.09 -5.48 -16.67
N SER A 225 1.07 -4.29 -17.28
CA SER A 225 1.72 -3.06 -16.77
C SER A 225 1.22 -2.64 -15.38
N LYS A 226 -0.01 -3.04 -14.99
CA LYS A 226 -0.62 -2.74 -13.69
C LYS A 226 -0.48 -3.91 -12.73
N TYR A 227 -0.85 -5.12 -13.16
CA TYR A 227 -1.02 -6.27 -12.27
C TYR A 227 0.29 -7.00 -11.97
N GLN A 228 1.28 -6.96 -12.85
CA GLN A 228 2.57 -7.61 -12.57
C GLN A 228 3.38 -6.83 -11.51
N PRO A 229 3.54 -5.48 -11.59
CA PRO A 229 4.14 -4.70 -10.51
C PRO A 229 3.43 -4.86 -9.17
N LEU A 230 2.10 -4.95 -9.19
CA LEU A 230 1.28 -5.23 -8.02
C LEU A 230 1.59 -6.59 -7.40
N LEU A 231 1.62 -7.67 -8.20
CA LEU A 231 1.97 -9.00 -7.69
C LEU A 231 3.36 -9.00 -7.04
N ILE A 232 4.33 -8.34 -7.68
CA ILE A 232 5.69 -8.19 -7.14
C ILE A 232 5.66 -7.44 -5.81
N HIS A 233 4.88 -6.36 -5.72
CA HIS A 233 4.68 -5.58 -4.50
C HIS A 233 4.15 -6.43 -3.35
N GLU A 234 3.07 -7.18 -3.57
CA GLU A 234 2.45 -8.00 -2.51
C GLU A 234 3.38 -9.11 -2.02
N PHE A 235 4.17 -9.74 -2.91
CA PHE A 235 5.16 -10.70 -2.47
C PHE A 235 6.32 -10.07 -1.70
N ASN A 236 6.76 -8.87 -2.07
CA ASN A 236 7.88 -8.20 -1.39
C ASN A 236 7.57 -7.84 0.08
N HIS A 237 6.31 -7.58 0.44
CA HIS A 237 5.90 -7.38 1.85
C HIS A 237 6.35 -8.53 2.75
N SER A 238 6.31 -9.74 2.21
CA SER A 238 6.68 -10.95 2.94
C SER A 238 8.18 -10.94 3.33
N PHE A 239 9.04 -10.42 2.46
CA PHE A 239 10.48 -10.44 2.68
C PHE A 239 10.99 -9.22 3.45
N VAL A 240 10.22 -8.13 3.46
CA VAL A 240 10.67 -6.83 4.00
C VAL A 240 10.18 -6.61 5.43
N ASN A 241 8.89 -6.86 5.70
CA ASN A 241 8.22 -6.29 6.89
C ASN A 241 8.87 -6.70 8.22
N TYR A 242 9.34 -7.95 8.34
CA TYR A 242 9.96 -8.45 9.57
C TYR A 242 11.38 -7.90 9.81
N ILE A 243 12.08 -7.41 8.78
CA ILE A 243 13.49 -6.99 8.91
C ILE A 243 13.61 -5.76 9.84
N LEU A 244 12.58 -4.91 9.89
CA LEU A 244 12.54 -3.76 10.79
C LEU A 244 12.63 -4.15 12.26
N GLU A 245 12.11 -5.33 12.62
CA GLU A 245 12.12 -5.84 14.00
C GLU A 245 13.42 -6.56 14.39
N LEU A 246 14.31 -6.83 13.42
CA LEU A 246 15.58 -7.49 13.68
C LEU A 246 16.62 -6.52 14.24
N ASN A 247 17.55 -7.04 15.07
CA ASN A 247 18.82 -6.39 15.40
C ASN A 247 18.74 -4.92 15.87
N GLY A 248 17.63 -4.52 16.49
CA GLY A 248 17.37 -3.14 16.93
C GLY A 248 17.23 -2.14 15.77
N ASN A 249 16.90 -2.61 14.57
CA ASN A 249 16.75 -1.79 13.36
C ASN A 249 15.70 -0.70 13.57
N ARG A 250 14.55 -1.04 14.16
CA ARG A 250 13.49 -0.09 14.55
C ARG A 250 14.04 1.11 15.32
N SER A 251 14.76 0.87 16.42
CA SER A 251 15.33 1.96 17.25
C SER A 251 16.38 2.79 16.52
N LYS A 252 17.14 2.20 15.58
CA LYS A 252 18.17 2.90 14.80
C LYS A 252 17.57 3.81 13.70
N LEU A 253 16.37 3.48 13.21
CA LEU A 253 15.64 4.25 12.19
C LEU A 253 14.70 5.29 12.76
N GLU A 254 14.15 5.05 13.95
CA GLU A 254 13.01 5.80 14.50
C GLU A 254 13.16 7.33 14.33
N ASN A 255 14.31 7.90 14.69
CA ASN A 255 14.52 9.34 14.62
C ASN A 255 14.49 9.90 13.18
N SER A 256 15.12 9.22 12.23
CA SER A 256 15.15 9.69 10.82
C SER A 256 13.82 9.41 10.12
N ALA A 257 13.24 8.23 10.35
CA ALA A 257 11.96 7.84 9.77
C ALA A 257 10.80 8.71 10.29
N GLN A 258 10.75 9.04 11.58
CA GLN A 258 9.73 9.96 12.12
C GLN A 258 9.86 11.37 11.54
N LYS A 259 11.09 11.86 11.33
CA LYS A 259 11.30 13.16 10.69
C LYS A 259 10.76 13.14 9.27
N LEU A 260 11.06 12.11 8.49
CA LEU A 260 10.55 11.95 7.12
C LEU A 260 9.02 11.81 7.09
N TYR A 261 8.45 10.97 7.95
CA TYR A 261 7.01 10.74 8.01
C TYR A 261 6.24 12.04 8.26
N ARG A 262 6.68 12.86 9.23
CA ARG A 262 6.06 14.16 9.52
C ARG A 262 6.04 15.13 8.34
N LEU A 263 6.94 14.97 7.37
CA LEU A 263 7.00 15.84 6.19
C LEU A 263 5.90 15.51 5.17
N ILE A 264 5.41 14.28 5.15
CA ILE A 264 4.45 13.76 4.16
C ILE A 264 3.25 13.05 4.83
N GLU A 265 3.02 13.33 6.11
CA GLU A 265 2.07 12.59 6.96
C GLU A 265 0.64 12.66 6.40
N ASN A 266 0.22 13.82 5.89
CA ASN A 266 -1.15 13.99 5.38
C ASN A 266 -1.35 13.13 4.12
N GLU A 267 -0.39 13.21 3.20
CA GLU A 267 -0.42 12.48 1.93
C GLU A 267 -0.30 10.96 2.11
N LEU A 268 0.41 10.52 3.15
CA LEU A 268 0.48 9.10 3.52
C LEU A 268 -0.81 8.63 4.21
N LYS A 269 -1.41 9.44 5.09
CA LYS A 269 -2.71 9.11 5.71
C LYS A 269 -3.83 8.98 4.70
N ASP A 270 -3.85 9.81 3.66
CA ASP A 270 -4.81 9.69 2.54
C ASP A 270 -4.64 8.38 1.76
N GLN A 271 -3.47 7.74 1.87
CA GLN A 271 -3.15 6.42 1.33
C GLN A 271 -3.29 5.30 2.38
N ALA A 272 -3.91 5.57 3.52
CA ALA A 272 -4.06 4.67 4.67
C ALA A 272 -2.75 4.26 5.38
N TYR A 273 -1.66 5.00 5.18
CA TYR A 273 -0.38 4.80 5.87
C TYR A 273 -0.26 5.68 7.12
N GLY A 274 -0.51 5.07 8.28
CA GLY A 274 -0.68 5.77 9.56
C GLY A 274 0.58 5.99 10.40
N ASP A 275 1.71 5.38 10.04
CA ASP A 275 2.95 5.48 10.83
C ASP A 275 4.22 5.39 9.98
N TRP A 276 5.36 5.68 10.62
CA TRP A 276 6.66 5.73 9.96
C TRP A 276 7.20 4.32 9.67
N GLU A 277 6.86 3.32 10.48
CA GLU A 277 7.23 1.92 10.25
C GLU A 277 6.67 1.44 8.89
N THR A 278 5.39 1.69 8.66
CA THR A 278 4.70 1.39 7.40
C THR A 278 5.37 2.13 6.24
N MET A 279 5.67 3.43 6.40
CA MET A 279 6.36 4.21 5.37
C MET A 279 7.72 3.61 4.98
N ILE A 280 8.54 3.16 5.94
CA ILE A 280 9.85 2.57 5.65
C ILE A 280 9.70 1.23 4.92
N ASN A 281 8.83 0.34 5.41
CA ASN A 281 8.60 -0.96 4.78
C ASN A 281 8.06 -0.80 3.35
N GLU A 282 7.06 0.05 3.16
CA GLU A 282 6.50 0.41 1.86
C GLU A 282 7.55 0.99 0.91
N SER A 283 8.42 1.87 1.40
CA SER A 283 9.50 2.45 0.59
C SER A 283 10.44 1.38 0.03
N ILE A 284 10.84 0.43 0.87
CA ILE A 284 11.72 -0.67 0.47
C ILE A 284 10.99 -1.58 -0.51
N VAL A 285 9.76 -2.01 -0.20
CA VAL A 285 8.93 -2.83 -1.08
C VAL A 285 8.78 -2.19 -2.47
N ARG A 286 8.48 -0.90 -2.54
CA ARG A 286 8.34 -0.13 -3.79
C ARG A 286 9.65 -0.03 -4.56
N ALA A 287 10.76 0.20 -3.87
CA ALA A 287 12.08 0.25 -4.52
C ALA A 287 12.47 -1.12 -5.09
N VAL A 288 12.14 -2.20 -4.37
CA VAL A 288 12.41 -3.58 -4.82
C VAL A 288 11.56 -3.94 -6.05
N VAL A 289 10.32 -3.44 -6.19
CA VAL A 289 9.54 -3.59 -7.44
C VAL A 289 10.31 -3.01 -8.63
N ILE A 290 10.86 -1.80 -8.48
CA ILE A 290 11.63 -1.16 -9.56
C ILE A 290 12.91 -1.94 -9.86
N ARG A 291 13.61 -2.48 -8.84
CA ARG A 291 14.77 -3.36 -9.04
C ARG A 291 14.40 -4.64 -9.80
N TYR A 292 13.29 -5.27 -9.44
CA TYR A 292 12.76 -6.42 -10.18
C TYR A 292 12.55 -6.07 -11.66
N MET A 293 11.91 -4.93 -11.95
CA MET A 293 11.64 -4.52 -13.33
C MET A 293 12.93 -4.29 -14.13
N ILE A 294 13.95 -3.67 -13.51
CA ILE A 294 15.27 -3.46 -14.11
C ILE A 294 15.93 -4.80 -14.44
N ASP A 295 15.99 -5.72 -13.47
CA ASP A 295 16.70 -6.99 -13.62
C ASP A 295 15.99 -7.97 -14.56
N ASN A 296 14.68 -7.80 -14.74
CA ASN A 296 13.86 -8.58 -15.65
C ASN A 296 13.60 -7.86 -16.99
N HIS A 297 14.43 -6.86 -17.32
CA HIS A 297 14.49 -6.22 -18.64
C HIS A 297 13.17 -5.59 -19.11
N TYR A 298 12.42 -4.98 -18.20
CA TYR A 298 11.26 -4.18 -18.55
C TYR A 298 11.70 -2.99 -19.41
N SER A 299 10.76 -2.42 -20.17
CA SER A 299 11.10 -1.25 -20.99
C SER A 299 11.47 -0.06 -20.10
N GLN A 300 12.41 0.76 -20.56
CA GLN A 300 12.81 1.98 -19.85
C GLN A 300 11.60 2.88 -19.54
N LYS A 301 10.64 2.94 -20.46
CA LYS A 301 9.39 3.68 -20.29
C LYS A 301 8.55 3.15 -19.11
N ASP A 302 8.43 1.83 -18.96
CA ASP A 302 7.66 1.24 -17.87
C ASP A 302 8.34 1.49 -16.52
N ILE A 303 9.68 1.39 -16.48
CA ILE A 303 10.48 1.69 -15.29
C ILE A 303 10.32 3.17 -14.89
N GLU A 304 10.42 4.10 -15.84
CA GLU A 304 10.23 5.54 -15.58
C GLU A 304 8.80 5.87 -15.15
N THR A 305 7.81 5.16 -15.71
CA THR A 305 6.40 5.30 -15.32
C THR A 305 6.18 4.86 -13.87
N GLU A 306 6.76 3.72 -13.49
CA GLU A 306 6.69 3.20 -12.12
C GLU A 306 7.37 4.15 -11.13
N VAL A 307 8.60 4.58 -11.41
CA VAL A 307 9.31 5.59 -10.60
C VAL A 307 8.48 6.86 -10.42
N SER A 308 7.92 7.39 -11.52
CA SER A 308 7.07 8.58 -11.48
C SER A 308 5.78 8.36 -10.67
N ALA A 309 5.23 7.15 -10.69
CA ALA A 309 4.07 6.80 -9.87
C ALA A 309 4.40 6.81 -8.37
N GLN A 310 5.58 6.31 -7.98
CA GLN A 310 6.04 6.34 -6.59
C GLN A 310 6.34 7.76 -6.09
N GLU A 311 6.93 8.61 -6.92
CA GLU A 311 7.14 10.03 -6.60
C GLU A 311 5.81 10.78 -6.41
N LYS A 312 4.81 10.51 -7.26
CA LYS A 312 3.44 11.07 -7.11
C LYS A 312 2.77 10.63 -5.81
N ARG A 313 3.05 9.43 -5.33
CA ARG A 313 2.64 8.90 -4.02
C ARG A 313 3.47 9.42 -2.84
N LYS A 314 4.38 10.37 -3.10
CA LYS A 314 5.25 11.07 -2.14
C LYS A 314 6.39 10.23 -1.57
N PHE A 315 6.76 9.12 -2.20
CA PHE A 315 8.01 8.42 -1.94
C PHE A 315 9.17 9.13 -2.65
N LEU A 316 9.50 10.34 -2.19
CA LEU A 316 10.41 11.26 -2.90
C LEU A 316 11.85 10.75 -3.02
N TRP A 317 12.24 9.80 -2.17
CA TRP A 317 13.57 9.18 -2.13
C TRP A 317 13.69 7.90 -2.96
N ILE A 318 12.66 7.56 -3.76
CA ILE A 318 12.57 6.26 -4.41
C ILE A 318 13.75 5.99 -5.36
N LYS A 319 14.21 7.01 -6.10
CA LYS A 319 15.32 6.87 -7.06
C LYS A 319 16.63 6.54 -6.36
N GLU A 320 16.93 7.26 -5.29
CA GLU A 320 18.14 7.07 -4.50
C GLU A 320 18.11 5.73 -3.76
N LEU A 321 16.95 5.31 -3.26
CA LEU A 321 16.78 4.00 -2.64
C LEU A 321 16.96 2.86 -3.65
N VAL A 322 16.45 3.00 -4.87
CA VAL A 322 16.69 2.05 -5.98
C VAL A 322 18.19 1.95 -6.28
N ASN A 323 18.90 3.07 -6.34
CA ASN A 323 20.36 3.07 -6.57
C ASN A 323 21.14 2.43 -5.40
N LEU A 324 20.68 2.64 -4.17
CA LEU A 324 21.25 1.97 -2.99
C LEU A 324 21.08 0.44 -3.08
N LEU A 325 19.90 -0.03 -3.49
CA LEU A 325 19.66 -1.47 -3.69
C LEU A 325 20.47 -2.06 -4.86
N ALA A 326 20.76 -1.28 -5.91
CA ALA A 326 21.71 -1.73 -6.94
C ALA A 326 23.14 -1.94 -6.38
N THR A 327 23.53 -1.14 -5.38
CA THR A 327 24.80 -1.31 -4.66
C THR A 327 24.79 -2.60 -3.84
N TYR A 328 23.68 -2.95 -3.20
CA TYR A 328 23.48 -4.24 -2.53
C TYR A 328 23.73 -5.42 -3.49
N GLU A 329 23.08 -5.40 -4.65
CA GLU A 329 23.18 -6.48 -5.64
C GLU A 329 24.58 -6.62 -6.25
N SER A 330 25.32 -5.51 -6.36
CA SER A 330 26.70 -5.52 -6.85
C SER A 330 27.71 -6.02 -5.81
N ASN A 331 27.34 -6.03 -4.52
CA ASN A 331 28.25 -6.32 -3.40
C ASN A 331 27.83 -7.56 -2.58
N ARG A 332 27.23 -8.56 -3.23
CA ARG A 332 26.66 -9.76 -2.56
C ARG A 332 27.65 -10.63 -1.78
N LYS A 333 28.96 -10.50 -2.03
CA LYS A 333 29.99 -11.15 -1.20
C LYS A 333 30.04 -10.58 0.21
N GLN A 334 29.88 -9.26 0.35
CA GLN A 334 29.83 -8.58 1.64
C GLN A 334 28.42 -8.64 2.23
N TYR A 335 27.41 -8.52 1.39
CA TYR A 335 26.01 -8.49 1.77
C TYR A 335 25.23 -9.67 1.17
N PRO A 336 25.34 -10.88 1.74
CA PRO A 336 24.67 -12.06 1.19
C PRO A 336 23.14 -11.95 1.19
N THR A 337 22.54 -11.22 2.15
CA THR A 337 21.08 -11.07 2.31
C THR A 337 20.68 -9.60 2.43
N LEU A 338 19.41 -9.28 2.19
CA LEU A 338 18.92 -7.91 2.43
C LEU A 338 19.05 -7.53 3.92
N GLU A 339 18.92 -8.50 4.83
CA GLU A 339 19.12 -8.30 6.27
C GLU A 339 20.53 -7.82 6.59
N SER A 340 21.56 -8.41 5.95
CA SER A 340 22.94 -8.00 6.20
C SER A 340 23.25 -6.64 5.57
N PHE A 341 22.50 -6.23 4.54
CA PHE A 341 22.59 -4.90 3.92
C PHE A 341 21.76 -3.82 4.64
N TYR A 342 20.81 -4.21 5.49
CA TYR A 342 19.91 -3.28 6.16
C TYR A 342 20.61 -2.14 6.93
N PRO A 343 21.81 -2.31 7.54
CA PRO A 343 22.57 -1.20 8.09
C PRO A 343 22.85 -0.05 7.09
N GLU A 344 23.05 -0.33 5.80
CA GLU A 344 23.22 0.70 4.77
C GLU A 344 21.91 1.42 4.45
N ILE A 345 20.77 0.71 4.53
CA ILE A 345 19.43 1.32 4.42
C ILE A 345 19.19 2.27 5.60
N ILE A 346 19.62 1.90 6.80
CA ILE A 346 19.56 2.78 7.98
C ILE A 346 20.43 4.03 7.76
N ALA A 347 21.68 3.85 7.29
CA ALA A 347 22.58 4.95 7.01
C ALA A 347 21.98 5.92 5.97
N PHE A 348 21.38 5.36 4.91
CA PHE A 348 20.67 6.12 3.88
C PHE A 348 19.56 7.01 4.46
N TYR A 349 18.67 6.44 5.29
CA TYR A 349 17.59 7.24 5.89
C TYR A 349 18.10 8.29 6.87
N ASN A 350 19.15 7.98 7.63
CA ASN A 350 19.82 8.94 8.50
C ASN A 350 20.45 10.11 7.74
N GLU A 351 20.94 9.87 6.52
CA GLU A 351 21.50 10.90 5.65
C GLU A 351 20.42 11.72 4.93
N ILE A 352 19.35 11.08 4.44
CA ILE A 352 18.35 11.76 3.61
C ILE A 352 17.36 12.57 4.44
N ALA A 353 17.03 12.15 5.67
CA ALA A 353 16.11 12.87 6.55
C ALA A 353 16.46 14.36 6.76
N PRO A 354 17.71 14.74 7.11
CA PRO A 354 18.06 16.16 7.23
C PRO A 354 18.05 16.90 5.88
N LYS A 355 18.44 16.23 4.78
CA LYS A 355 18.44 16.84 3.44
C LYS A 355 17.02 17.15 2.96
N MET A 356 16.09 16.22 3.17
CA MET A 356 14.68 16.39 2.80
C MET A 356 14.02 17.59 3.48
N GLN A 357 14.41 17.89 4.72
CA GLN A 357 13.91 19.07 5.42
C GLN A 357 14.39 20.40 4.79
N MET A 358 15.52 20.38 4.07
CA MET A 358 16.03 21.52 3.30
C MET A 358 15.35 21.64 1.94
N PHE A 359 14.94 20.53 1.33
CA PHE A 359 14.32 20.53 0.00
C PHE A 359 12.85 20.90 0.00
N ILE A 360 12.15 20.74 1.13
CA ILE A 360 10.75 21.16 1.23
C ILE A 360 10.65 22.69 1.27
N PRO A 361 10.01 23.31 0.27
CA PRO A 361 9.87 24.74 0.25
C PRO A 361 8.94 25.23 1.35
N LYS A 362 9.16 26.45 1.82
CA LYS A 362 8.46 27.08 2.93
C LYS A 362 8.05 28.50 2.58
N VAL A 363 7.02 28.97 3.26
CA VAL A 363 6.67 30.40 3.24
C VAL A 363 7.74 31.15 4.03
N LEU A 364 8.53 31.96 3.33
CA LEU A 364 9.58 32.80 3.90
C LEU A 364 8.98 34.04 4.56
N SER A 365 8.02 34.71 3.90
CA SER A 365 7.37 35.91 4.42
C SER A 365 6.01 36.17 3.79
N VAL A 366 5.17 36.94 4.50
CA VAL A 366 3.93 37.50 3.99
C VAL A 366 4.03 39.03 4.10
N PHE A 367 3.74 39.73 3.02
CA PHE A 367 3.79 41.20 2.96
C PHE A 367 2.42 41.78 2.51
N PRO A 368 1.85 42.78 3.19
CA PRO A 368 2.29 43.34 4.47
C PRO A 368 2.37 42.27 5.58
N GLU A 369 3.14 42.54 6.65
CA GLU A 369 3.34 41.58 7.74
C GLU A 369 2.04 41.43 8.56
N ILE A 370 1.13 40.58 8.06
CA ILE A 370 -0.18 40.34 8.66
C ILE A 370 -0.21 39.10 9.54
N ARG A 371 0.67 38.13 9.27
CA ARG A 371 0.62 36.81 9.91
C ARG A 371 0.78 36.95 11.43
N ASP A 372 -0.15 36.34 12.16
CA ASP A 372 -0.24 36.32 13.61
C ASP A 372 -0.37 37.71 14.27
N LYS A 373 -0.86 38.72 13.52
CA LYS A 373 -1.16 40.08 14.03
C LYS A 373 -2.64 40.25 14.38
N ASN A 374 -2.91 41.20 15.28
CA ASN A 374 -4.28 41.48 15.75
C ASN A 374 -4.80 42.89 15.41
N ASP A 375 -4.02 43.67 14.67
CA ASP A 375 -4.23 45.08 14.36
C ASP A 375 -4.07 45.37 12.84
N VAL A 376 -4.36 44.38 12.00
CA VAL A 376 -4.18 44.45 10.55
C VAL A 376 -5.10 45.51 9.94
N ASP A 377 -4.59 46.31 9.02
CA ASP A 377 -5.41 47.29 8.32
C ASP A 377 -6.37 46.60 7.34
N SER A 378 -7.68 46.73 7.58
CA SER A 378 -8.72 46.17 6.69
C SER A 378 -8.75 46.81 5.30
N SER A 379 -8.06 47.93 5.09
CA SER A 379 -7.93 48.56 3.77
C SER A 379 -6.93 47.84 2.85
N ILE A 380 -6.09 46.93 3.36
CA ILE A 380 -5.16 46.15 2.53
C ILE A 380 -5.97 45.33 1.52
N LYS A 381 -5.62 45.46 0.24
CA LYS A 381 -6.27 44.74 -0.87
C LYS A 381 -5.37 43.69 -1.52
N GLU A 382 -4.07 43.75 -1.27
CA GLU A 382 -3.08 42.87 -1.87
C GLU A 382 -2.15 42.32 -0.80
N ILE A 383 -1.87 41.02 -0.89
CA ILE A 383 -0.83 40.37 -0.10
C ILE A 383 0.12 39.63 -1.03
N THR A 384 1.40 39.68 -0.71
CA THR A 384 2.46 38.93 -1.36
C THR A 384 2.96 37.86 -0.40
N ILE A 385 3.15 36.65 -0.91
CA ILE A 385 3.72 35.53 -0.16
C ILE A 385 5.01 35.13 -0.85
N ASN A 386 6.13 35.20 -0.13
CA ASN A 386 7.43 34.80 -0.65
C ASN A 386 7.77 33.39 -0.15
N PHE A 387 8.38 32.61 -1.02
CA PHE A 387 8.89 31.28 -0.74
C PHE A 387 10.41 31.32 -0.59
N ASP A 388 10.97 30.38 0.15
CA ASP A 388 12.43 30.20 0.28
C ASP A 388 13.08 29.56 -0.95
N GLN A 389 12.26 28.99 -1.84
CA GLN A 389 12.70 28.34 -3.08
C GLN A 389 11.83 28.77 -4.27
N GLU A 390 12.34 28.49 -5.47
CA GLU A 390 11.60 28.70 -6.71
C GLU A 390 10.58 27.59 -6.95
N MET A 391 9.33 27.97 -7.24
CA MET A 391 8.26 27.04 -7.58
C MET A 391 8.18 26.77 -9.09
N THR A 392 7.54 25.67 -9.47
CA THR A 392 7.24 25.33 -10.88
C THR A 392 6.33 26.34 -11.58
N GLY A 393 5.56 27.15 -10.84
CA GLY A 393 4.67 28.17 -11.41
C GLY A 393 3.30 27.66 -11.85
N ASN A 394 2.94 26.42 -11.52
CA ASN A 394 1.76 25.75 -12.07
C ASN A 394 0.58 25.68 -11.07
N GLY A 395 -0.29 26.69 -11.14
CA GLY A 395 -1.55 26.74 -10.40
C GLY A 395 -1.42 27.35 -9.00
N SER A 396 -2.39 27.07 -8.12
CA SER A 396 -2.37 27.50 -6.73
C SER A 396 -3.21 26.56 -5.87
N SER A 397 -2.85 26.38 -4.58
CA SER A 397 -3.62 25.56 -3.64
C SER A 397 -3.80 26.30 -2.31
N PHE A 398 -5.04 26.71 -2.05
CA PHE A 398 -5.47 27.33 -0.80
C PHE A 398 -6.72 26.65 -0.28
N SER A 399 -6.84 26.54 1.04
CA SER A 399 -8.05 26.04 1.69
C SER A 399 -8.50 26.94 2.83
N MET A 400 -9.78 26.82 3.17
CA MET A 400 -10.36 27.51 4.32
C MET A 400 -9.70 27.04 5.61
N GLY A 401 -9.50 27.98 6.53
CA GLY A 401 -9.13 27.66 7.90
C GLY A 401 -10.29 27.04 8.70
N SER A 402 -9.98 26.68 9.94
CA SER A 402 -10.93 26.22 10.96
C SER A 402 -12.04 27.24 11.28
N LEU A 403 -11.80 28.53 11.02
CA LEU A 403 -12.80 29.59 11.20
C LEU A 403 -13.92 29.57 10.14
N GLY A 404 -13.75 28.82 9.05
CA GLY A 404 -14.77 28.64 8.02
C GLY A 404 -14.86 29.78 7.01
N LYS A 405 -15.84 29.67 6.10
CA LYS A 405 -15.95 30.45 4.86
C LYS A 405 -16.03 31.96 5.07
N GLU A 406 -16.75 32.42 6.08
CA GLU A 406 -16.93 33.86 6.37
C GLU A 406 -15.63 34.55 6.81
N HIS A 407 -14.63 33.76 7.21
CA HIS A 407 -13.32 34.19 7.69
C HIS A 407 -12.21 33.92 6.66
N PHE A 408 -12.55 33.66 5.40
CA PHE A 408 -11.60 33.42 4.32
C PHE A 408 -11.42 34.69 3.46
N PRO A 409 -10.25 35.38 3.49
CA PRO A 409 -10.09 36.70 2.90
C PRO A 409 -9.71 36.69 1.40
N LEU A 410 -9.31 35.54 0.85
CA LEU A 410 -8.72 35.49 -0.50
C LEU A 410 -9.80 35.64 -1.58
N LYS A 411 -9.66 36.65 -2.43
CA LYS A 411 -10.57 36.92 -3.55
C LYS A 411 -10.04 36.37 -4.87
N LYS A 412 -8.73 36.55 -5.13
CA LYS A 412 -8.12 36.21 -6.43
C LYS A 412 -6.64 35.87 -6.29
N PHE A 413 -6.20 34.88 -7.04
CA PHE A 413 -4.79 34.59 -7.31
C PHE A 413 -4.33 35.37 -8.54
N ASP A 414 -3.39 36.31 -8.38
CA ASP A 414 -2.89 37.14 -9.48
C ASP A 414 -1.68 36.55 -10.20
N GLY A 415 -1.08 35.49 -9.65
CA GLY A 415 0.01 34.76 -10.29
C GLY A 415 1.28 34.73 -9.44
N TYR A 416 2.29 34.10 -10.03
CA TYR A 416 3.64 34.03 -9.49
C TYR A 416 4.43 35.30 -9.80
N ILE A 417 5.35 35.64 -8.91
CA ILE A 417 6.27 36.77 -9.02
C ILE A 417 7.69 36.33 -8.68
N ASN A 418 8.68 37.18 -8.97
CA ASN A 418 10.09 36.97 -8.59
C ASN A 418 10.63 35.61 -9.03
N GLU A 419 10.49 35.27 -10.31
CA GLU A 419 10.91 33.96 -10.84
C GLU A 419 10.28 32.81 -10.05
N ASN A 420 8.97 32.88 -9.83
CA ASN A 420 8.19 31.92 -9.04
C ASN A 420 8.64 31.71 -7.59
N LYS A 421 9.46 32.60 -7.01
CA LYS A 421 9.79 32.64 -5.58
C LYS A 421 8.78 33.40 -4.74
N GLY A 422 7.69 33.85 -5.34
CA GLY A 422 6.57 34.39 -4.59
C GLY A 422 5.28 34.36 -5.41
N ILE A 423 4.20 34.73 -4.75
CA ILE A 423 2.87 34.85 -5.34
C ILE A 423 2.21 36.14 -4.86
N LYS A 424 1.28 36.63 -5.68
CA LYS A 424 0.46 37.80 -5.37
C LYS A 424 -1.01 37.40 -5.29
N LEU A 425 -1.68 37.86 -4.23
CA LEU A 425 -3.08 37.55 -3.93
C LEU A 425 -3.85 38.85 -3.69
N GLN A 426 -5.08 38.90 -4.19
CA GLN A 426 -6.04 39.94 -3.83
C GLN A 426 -6.90 39.46 -2.65
N VAL A 427 -7.09 40.34 -1.68
CA VAL A 427 -7.85 40.09 -0.46
C VAL A 427 -8.97 41.10 -0.26
N GLU A 428 -10.03 40.66 0.41
CA GLU A 428 -11.11 41.52 0.85
C GLU A 428 -11.39 41.26 2.34
N MET A 429 -11.33 42.34 3.13
CA MET A 429 -11.39 42.25 4.57
C MET A 429 -12.34 43.29 5.15
N LYS A 430 -13.03 42.91 6.22
CA LYS A 430 -13.88 43.77 7.04
C LYS A 430 -13.09 44.21 8.28
N PRO A 431 -13.36 45.40 8.85
CA PRO A 431 -12.81 45.79 10.15
C PRO A 431 -13.19 44.81 11.27
N ASN A 432 -12.39 44.76 12.33
CA ASN A 432 -12.61 43.93 13.54
C ASN A 432 -13.04 42.47 13.24
N THR A 433 -12.39 41.83 12.27
CA THR A 433 -12.72 40.46 11.83
C THR A 433 -11.47 39.59 11.86
N GLU A 434 -11.60 38.39 12.42
CA GLU A 434 -10.55 37.37 12.37
C GLU A 434 -10.56 36.69 11.00
N TYR A 435 -9.38 36.42 10.45
CA TYR A 435 -9.22 35.73 9.17
C TYR A 435 -8.26 34.57 9.32
N GLU A 436 -8.55 33.48 8.62
CA GLU A 436 -7.69 32.31 8.55
C GLU A 436 -7.77 31.65 7.18
N PHE A 437 -6.62 31.37 6.59
CA PHE A 437 -6.52 30.53 5.41
C PHE A 437 -5.25 29.67 5.45
N VAL A 438 -5.28 28.60 4.68
CA VAL A 438 -4.19 27.62 4.61
C VAL A 438 -3.61 27.63 3.20
N ILE A 439 -2.28 27.63 3.13
CA ILE A 439 -1.52 27.47 1.89
C ILE A 439 -1.05 26.00 1.85
N ASN A 440 -1.45 25.26 0.82
CA ASN A 440 -1.18 23.81 0.72
C ASN A 440 -0.14 23.49 -0.36
N GLY A 441 0.52 22.35 -0.21
CA GLY A 441 1.58 21.90 -1.12
C GLY A 441 1.11 21.35 -2.48
N ASP A 442 -0.19 21.15 -2.73
CA ASP A 442 -0.67 20.39 -3.90
C ASP A 442 -0.31 21.00 -5.26
N LYS A 443 -0.23 22.34 -5.30
CA LYS A 443 0.09 23.12 -6.51
C LYS A 443 1.32 24.01 -6.34
N PHE A 444 1.79 24.20 -5.12
CA PHE A 444 3.05 24.88 -4.84
C PHE A 444 4.15 23.83 -4.72
N ILE A 445 4.74 23.49 -5.85
CA ILE A 445 5.81 22.48 -5.97
C ILE A 445 7.11 23.18 -6.36
N SER A 446 8.23 22.93 -5.67
CA SER A 446 9.55 23.43 -6.07
C SER A 446 9.99 22.86 -7.42
N LYS A 447 11.00 23.47 -8.06
CA LYS A 447 11.60 22.91 -9.28
C LYS A 447 12.09 21.47 -9.13
N ASP A 448 12.51 21.10 -7.93
CA ASP A 448 13.00 19.76 -7.60
C ASP A 448 11.87 18.78 -7.23
N GLY A 449 10.60 19.20 -7.33
CA GLY A 449 9.43 18.32 -7.14
C GLY A 449 8.87 18.26 -5.73
N TYR A 450 9.36 19.09 -4.79
CA TYR A 450 8.95 19.05 -3.39
C TYR A 450 7.73 19.96 -3.12
N PRO A 451 6.66 19.45 -2.48
CA PRO A 451 5.50 20.27 -2.14
C PRO A 451 5.81 21.27 -1.01
N LEU A 452 5.20 22.46 -1.09
CA LEU A 452 5.27 23.48 -0.06
C LEU A 452 4.77 22.96 1.28
N GLN A 453 5.56 23.24 2.32
CA GLN A 453 5.15 23.01 3.69
C GLN A 453 3.83 23.76 3.97
N LYS A 454 2.80 22.98 4.32
CA LYS A 454 1.49 23.51 4.70
C LYS A 454 1.65 24.61 5.75
N THR A 455 1.13 25.80 5.44
CA THR A 455 1.29 26.99 6.28
C THR A 455 -0.07 27.62 6.54
N ILE A 456 -0.40 27.84 7.83
CA ILE A 456 -1.60 28.56 8.27
C ILE A 456 -1.25 30.04 8.39
N ILE A 457 -2.06 30.90 7.77
CA ILE A 457 -2.01 32.35 7.94
C ILE A 457 -3.26 32.77 8.70
N LYS A 458 -3.06 33.23 9.93
CA LYS A 458 -4.12 33.72 10.81
C LYS A 458 -3.83 35.16 11.23
N PHE A 459 -4.84 36.01 11.28
CA PHE A 459 -4.71 37.40 11.72
C PHE A 459 -6.07 38.02 12.06
N LYS A 460 -6.08 39.20 12.68
CA LYS A 460 -7.29 39.99 12.96
C LYS A 460 -7.11 41.42 12.48
N THR A 461 -8.16 41.96 11.86
CA THR A 461 -8.19 43.37 11.45
C THR A 461 -8.54 44.31 12.60
N LYS A 462 -8.01 45.54 12.57
CA LYS A 462 -8.36 46.62 13.50
C LYS A 462 -9.77 47.16 13.28
#